data_AF-A0A916XRB4-F1
#
_entry.id   AF-A0A916XRB4-F1
#
_cell.length_a   1.000
_cell.length_b   1.000
_cell.length_c   1.000
_cell.angle_alpha   90.00
_cell.angle_beta   90.00
_cell.angle_gamma   90.00
#
_symmetry.space_group_name_H-M   'P 1'
#
loop_
_entity.id
_entity.type
_entity.pdbx_description
1 polymer ?
#
loop_
_entity_poly.entity_id
_entity_poly.type
_entity_poly.pdbx_seq_one_letter_code
_entity_poly.pdbx_strand_id
1 'polypeptide(L)'
;MSRLVYLDQNAWETLAKGSWDKERYPQEHAVLTKVISMLRSGSVSVPLSFANIYETLKVNVPHRRANLARTQSLISGGIVFRGRRQILAETLAAYIADRFAISRSAPPRRWFLSDLWFEAAGDYSPDSYELAMSERLVASIRQDPGRALFDYLAFHDEDVRLQAVRRYSAGSADLISRIETRRALVAGETLALRKRAYGARLVIDELDFIFAIARGLGLDWSTAADIGSSLVRGIVADIPVLSVERELVVRLEDQGRAIRRTTCVT
;
A
#
# COMPACT_ATOMS: atom_id res chain seq x y z
N MET A 1 22.68 -4.29 7.56
CA MET A 1 21.27 -3.85 7.44
C MET A 1 20.77 -4.28 6.07
N SER A 2 19.64 -4.99 5.97
CA SER A 2 19.14 -5.43 4.66
C SER A 2 18.49 -4.28 3.89
N ARG A 3 18.82 -4.15 2.61
CA ARG A 3 18.26 -3.13 1.71
C ARG A 3 16.85 -3.52 1.29
N LEU A 4 15.92 -2.57 1.29
CA LEU A 4 14.58 -2.81 0.76
C LEU A 4 14.58 -2.73 -0.77
N VAL A 5 13.96 -3.72 -1.40
CA VAL A 5 13.77 -3.77 -2.86
C VAL A 5 12.29 -3.91 -3.12
N TYR A 6 11.73 -2.95 -3.88
CA TYR A 6 10.36 -3.04 -4.37
C TYR A 6 10.36 -3.69 -5.75
N LEU A 7 9.47 -4.68 -5.93
CA LEU A 7 9.23 -5.34 -7.21
C LEU A 7 7.80 -5.06 -7.67
N ASP A 8 7.67 -4.57 -8.90
CA ASP A 8 6.35 -4.46 -9.54
C ASP A 8 5.81 -5.85 -9.93
N GLN A 9 4.56 -5.89 -10.40
CA GLN A 9 3.91 -7.16 -10.75
C GLN A 9 4.64 -7.92 -11.87
N ASN A 10 5.17 -7.21 -12.86
CA ASN A 10 5.89 -7.82 -13.98
C ASN A 10 7.17 -8.51 -13.49
N ALA A 11 7.91 -7.90 -12.56
CA ALA A 11 9.07 -8.51 -11.94
C ALA A 11 8.69 -9.79 -11.18
N TRP A 12 7.56 -9.79 -10.45
CA TRP A 12 7.05 -10.99 -9.78
C TRP A 12 6.69 -12.11 -10.76
N GLU A 13 6.03 -11.78 -11.87
CA GLU A 13 5.71 -12.74 -12.93
C GLU A 13 6.95 -13.33 -13.58
N THR A 14 7.98 -12.51 -13.84
CA THR A 14 9.29 -12.96 -14.35
C THR A 14 9.95 -13.94 -13.39
N LEU A 15 9.98 -13.63 -12.09
CA LEU A 15 10.52 -14.54 -11.08
C LEU A 15 9.73 -15.85 -10.99
N ALA A 16 8.40 -15.78 -11.13
CA ALA A 16 7.54 -16.96 -11.12
C ALA A 16 7.72 -17.85 -12.36
N LYS A 17 8.07 -17.28 -13.53
CA LYS A 17 8.44 -18.08 -14.72
C LYS A 17 9.72 -18.86 -14.47
N GLY A 18 10.75 -18.20 -13.92
CA GLY A 18 12.03 -18.82 -13.56
C GLY A 18 11.93 -19.91 -12.49
N SER A 19 10.91 -19.86 -11.62
CA SER A 19 10.64 -20.92 -10.64
C SER A 19 9.87 -22.11 -11.23
N TRP A 20 9.10 -21.89 -12.29
CA TRP A 20 8.25 -22.91 -12.91
C TRP A 20 9.04 -23.86 -13.80
N ASP A 21 9.85 -23.30 -14.71
CA ASP A 21 10.56 -24.09 -15.72
C ASP A 21 11.90 -23.42 -16.06
N LYS A 22 12.97 -23.93 -15.46
CA LYS A 22 14.33 -23.42 -15.66
C LYS A 22 14.90 -23.72 -17.05
N GLU A 23 14.41 -24.75 -17.73
CA GLU A 23 14.90 -25.14 -19.06
C GLU A 23 14.31 -24.22 -20.11
N ARG A 24 13.02 -23.89 -19.96
CA ARG A 24 12.32 -22.93 -20.81
C ARG A 24 12.67 -21.47 -20.49
N TYR A 25 12.94 -21.14 -19.22
CA TYR A 25 13.22 -19.77 -18.75
C TYR A 25 14.56 -19.65 -18.00
N PRO A 26 15.70 -19.94 -18.66
CA PRO A 26 17.01 -20.00 -17.99
C PRO A 26 17.48 -18.63 -17.49
N GLN A 27 17.13 -17.54 -18.17
CA GLN A 27 17.51 -16.19 -17.76
C GLN A 27 16.74 -15.75 -16.51
N GLU A 28 15.43 -15.99 -16.48
CA GLU A 28 14.58 -15.72 -15.34
C GLU A 28 14.97 -16.58 -14.13
N HIS A 29 15.34 -17.84 -14.36
CA HIS A 29 15.86 -18.72 -13.32
C HIS A 29 17.18 -18.21 -12.72
N ALA A 30 18.09 -17.68 -13.55
CA ALA A 30 19.33 -17.07 -13.07
C ALA A 30 19.06 -15.83 -12.20
N VAL A 31 18.10 -14.98 -12.60
CA VAL A 31 17.66 -13.82 -11.80
C VAL A 31 17.06 -14.27 -10.47
N LEU A 32 16.15 -15.26 -10.50
CA LEU A 32 15.55 -15.84 -9.30
C LEU A 32 16.61 -16.38 -8.34
N THR A 33 17.59 -17.13 -8.85
CA THR A 33 18.68 -17.70 -8.04
C THR A 33 19.49 -16.59 -7.36
N LYS A 34 19.77 -15.49 -8.07
CA LYS A 34 20.45 -14.33 -7.50
C LYS A 34 19.64 -13.68 -6.39
N VAL A 35 18.33 -13.47 -6.60
CA VAL A 35 17.43 -12.89 -5.58
C VAL A 35 17.39 -13.78 -4.34
N ILE A 36 17.26 -15.10 -4.49
CA ILE A 36 17.26 -16.05 -3.37
C ILE A 36 18.59 -16.00 -2.60
N SER A 37 19.73 -15.93 -3.31
CA SER A 37 21.05 -15.78 -2.67
C SER A 37 21.14 -14.49 -1.84
N MET A 38 20.63 -13.37 -2.37
CA MET A 38 20.61 -12.09 -1.67
C MET A 38 19.68 -12.09 -0.44
N LEU A 39 18.55 -12.78 -0.51
CA LEU A 39 17.65 -12.99 0.63
C LEU A 39 18.30 -13.83 1.72
N ARG A 40 18.91 -14.97 1.35
CA ARG A 40 19.59 -15.88 2.28
C ARG A 40 20.76 -15.22 3.00
N SER A 41 21.49 -14.32 2.34
CA SER A 41 22.57 -13.54 2.96
C SER A 41 22.06 -12.39 3.85
N GLY A 42 20.74 -12.15 3.90
CA GLY A 42 20.16 -11.02 4.62
C GLY A 42 20.53 -9.67 4.01
N SER A 43 20.99 -9.65 2.76
CA SER A 43 21.41 -8.41 2.07
C SER A 43 20.22 -7.59 1.58
N VAL A 44 19.08 -8.23 1.30
CA VAL A 44 17.84 -7.57 0.88
C VAL A 44 16.60 -8.07 1.61
N SER A 45 15.55 -7.27 1.58
CA SER A 45 14.18 -7.64 1.96
C SER A 45 13.24 -7.15 0.86
N VAL A 46 12.30 -7.99 0.46
CA VAL A 46 11.44 -7.75 -0.71
C VAL A 46 9.96 -7.82 -0.31
N PRO A 47 9.46 -6.83 0.46
CA PRO A 47 8.07 -6.82 0.91
C PRO A 47 7.09 -6.67 -0.25
N LEU A 48 5.88 -7.23 -0.10
CA LEU A 48 4.79 -7.04 -1.05
C LEU A 48 4.00 -5.76 -0.74
N SER A 49 3.43 -5.17 -1.79
CA SER A 49 2.37 -4.18 -1.64
C SER A 49 1.00 -4.85 -1.74
N PHE A 50 -0.04 -4.15 -1.29
CA PHE A 50 -1.42 -4.57 -1.52
C PHE A 50 -1.73 -4.77 -3.01
N ALA A 51 -1.13 -3.95 -3.89
CA ALA A 51 -1.29 -4.11 -5.33
C ALA A 51 -0.78 -5.47 -5.82
N ASN A 52 0.36 -5.96 -5.31
CA ASN A 52 0.87 -7.28 -5.69
C ASN A 52 -0.06 -8.42 -5.25
N ILE A 53 -0.64 -8.30 -4.05
CA ILE A 53 -1.62 -9.27 -3.53
C ILE A 53 -2.88 -9.24 -4.40
N TYR A 54 -3.44 -8.06 -4.64
CA TYR A 54 -4.64 -7.88 -5.46
C TYR A 54 -4.46 -8.40 -6.90
N GLU A 55 -3.34 -8.07 -7.54
CA GLU A 55 -3.05 -8.53 -8.90
C GLU A 55 -2.91 -10.05 -8.98
N THR A 56 -2.38 -10.68 -7.93
CA THR A 56 -2.32 -12.15 -7.85
C THR A 56 -3.70 -12.76 -7.65
N LEU A 57 -4.55 -12.16 -6.81
CA LEU A 57 -5.94 -12.62 -6.63
C LEU A 57 -6.78 -12.52 -7.90
N LYS A 58 -6.45 -11.62 -8.83
CA LYS A 58 -7.11 -11.54 -10.15
C LYS A 58 -6.80 -12.71 -11.09
N VAL A 59 -5.74 -13.47 -10.84
CA VAL A 59 -5.34 -14.59 -11.71
C VAL A 59 -6.37 -15.71 -11.60
N ASN A 60 -7.16 -15.88 -12.66
CA ASN A 60 -8.24 -16.87 -12.70
C ASN A 60 -7.77 -18.31 -12.98
N VAL A 61 -6.53 -18.49 -13.43
CA VAL A 61 -5.96 -19.81 -13.70
C VAL A 61 -5.29 -20.34 -12.42
N PRO A 62 -5.86 -21.36 -11.73
CA PRO A 62 -5.43 -21.73 -10.38
C PRO A 62 -3.95 -22.12 -10.26
N HIS A 63 -3.43 -22.92 -11.19
CA HIS A 63 -2.03 -23.33 -11.17
C HIS A 63 -1.07 -22.16 -11.40
N ARG A 64 -1.42 -21.20 -12.26
CA ARG A 64 -0.63 -19.97 -12.46
C ARG A 64 -0.65 -19.09 -11.21
N ARG A 65 -1.83 -18.93 -10.59
CA ARG A 65 -1.99 -18.20 -9.33
C ARG A 65 -1.17 -18.84 -8.22
N ALA A 66 -1.24 -20.16 -8.06
CA ALA A 66 -0.48 -20.89 -7.04
C ALA A 66 1.04 -20.77 -7.26
N ASN A 67 1.51 -20.81 -8.52
CA ASN A 67 2.94 -20.60 -8.82
C ASN A 67 3.40 -19.18 -8.45
N LEU A 68 2.63 -18.16 -8.83
CA LEU A 68 2.93 -16.78 -8.49
C LEU A 68 2.88 -16.53 -6.97
N ALA A 69 1.84 -17.05 -6.31
CA ALA A 69 1.68 -17.00 -4.86
C ALA A 69 2.86 -17.65 -4.14
N ARG A 70 3.35 -18.80 -4.62
CA ARG A 70 4.52 -19.48 -4.05
C ARG A 70 5.75 -18.60 -4.14
N THR A 71 6.02 -18.02 -5.30
CA THR A 71 7.18 -17.15 -5.52
C THR A 71 7.11 -15.90 -4.66
N GLN A 72 5.95 -15.22 -4.63
CA GLN A 72 5.74 -14.03 -3.80
C GLN A 72 5.90 -14.34 -2.31
N SER A 73 5.29 -15.42 -1.84
CA SER A 73 5.32 -15.79 -0.41
C SER A 73 6.72 -16.21 0.04
N LEU A 74 7.46 -16.93 -0.79
CA LEU A 74 8.82 -17.37 -0.47
C LEU A 74 9.82 -16.20 -0.47
N ILE A 75 9.72 -15.29 -1.44
CA ILE A 75 10.69 -14.18 -1.58
C ILE A 75 10.39 -13.05 -0.58
N SER A 76 9.11 -12.75 -0.33
CA SER A 76 8.72 -11.74 0.66
C SER A 76 8.77 -12.25 2.09
N GLY A 77 8.70 -13.56 2.28
CA GLY A 77 8.53 -14.16 3.60
C GLY A 77 7.19 -13.80 4.26
N GLY A 78 6.18 -13.42 3.47
CA GLY A 78 4.89 -12.90 3.98
C GLY A 78 4.94 -11.45 4.45
N ILE A 79 6.09 -10.78 4.33
CA ILE A 79 6.24 -9.38 4.75
C ILE A 79 5.59 -8.45 3.72
N VAL A 80 4.83 -7.49 4.21
CA VAL A 80 4.14 -6.48 3.40
C VAL A 80 4.49 -5.06 3.83
N PHE A 81 4.34 -4.10 2.91
CA PHE A 81 4.18 -2.70 3.30
C PHE A 81 2.82 -2.51 3.97
N ARG A 82 2.79 -1.83 5.12
CA ARG A 82 1.53 -1.47 5.78
C ARG A 82 0.73 -0.47 4.94
N GLY A 83 -0.58 -0.49 5.11
CA GLY A 83 -1.51 0.35 4.37
C GLY A 83 -1.29 1.85 4.58
N ARG A 84 -1.77 2.65 3.63
CA ARG A 84 -1.65 4.12 3.61
C ARG A 84 -2.03 4.77 4.94
N ARG A 85 -3.13 4.32 5.56
CA ARG A 85 -3.69 4.90 6.79
C ARG A 85 -2.69 4.88 7.95
N GLN A 86 -1.98 3.77 8.11
CA GLN A 86 -1.00 3.61 9.18
C GLN A 86 0.27 4.45 8.95
N ILE A 87 0.73 4.50 7.70
CA ILE A 87 1.86 5.36 7.32
C ILE A 87 1.50 6.82 7.57
N LEU A 88 0.29 7.23 7.20
CA LEU A 88 -0.21 8.57 7.47
C LEU A 88 -0.32 8.83 8.98
N ALA A 89 -0.87 7.90 9.77
CA ALA A 89 -1.00 8.04 11.23
C ALA A 89 0.33 8.40 11.88
N GLU A 90 1.35 7.59 11.61
CA GLU A 90 2.67 7.72 12.23
C GLU A 90 3.40 8.99 11.77
N THR A 91 3.35 9.28 10.46
CA THR A 91 4.03 10.47 9.91
C THR A 91 3.32 11.78 10.27
N LEU A 92 1.99 11.78 10.39
CA LEU A 92 1.22 12.92 10.86
C LEU A 92 1.44 13.15 12.36
N ALA A 93 1.43 12.10 13.18
CA ALA A 93 1.71 12.21 14.60
C ALA A 93 3.13 12.77 14.84
N ALA A 94 4.12 12.28 14.10
CA ALA A 94 5.47 12.82 14.12
C ALA A 94 5.50 14.30 13.78
N TYR A 95 4.86 14.66 12.66
CA TYR A 95 4.83 16.03 12.18
C TYR A 95 4.20 17.00 13.18
N ILE A 96 3.05 16.65 13.75
CA ILE A 96 2.37 17.47 14.76
C ILE A 96 3.23 17.58 16.02
N ALA A 97 3.75 16.46 16.53
CA ALA A 97 4.56 16.46 17.73
C ALA A 97 5.81 17.36 17.59
N ASP A 98 6.51 17.28 16.45
CA ASP A 98 7.67 18.12 16.18
C ASP A 98 7.30 19.61 16.13
N ARG A 99 6.15 19.96 15.53
CA ARG A 99 5.67 21.34 15.42
C ARG A 99 5.26 21.97 16.75
N PHE A 100 4.81 21.16 17.71
CA PHE A 100 4.40 21.60 19.03
C PHE A 100 5.40 21.23 20.15
N ALA A 101 6.59 20.74 19.79
CA ALA A 101 7.61 20.27 20.73
C ALA A 101 7.07 19.24 21.76
N ILE A 102 6.14 18.39 21.32
CA ILE A 102 5.55 17.33 22.15
C ILE A 102 6.51 16.13 22.13
N SER A 103 6.86 15.63 23.32
CA SER A 103 7.70 14.43 23.42
C SER A 103 6.93 13.20 22.93
N ARG A 104 7.56 12.41 22.05
CA ARG A 104 7.00 11.14 21.57
C ARG A 104 8.08 10.08 21.48
N SER A 105 7.68 8.82 21.64
CA SER A 105 8.56 7.70 21.36
C SER A 105 8.77 7.56 19.86
N ALA A 106 10.03 7.35 19.45
CA ALA A 106 10.31 7.01 18.06
C ALA A 106 9.71 5.64 17.72
N PRO A 107 9.11 5.46 16.52
CA PRO A 107 8.56 4.18 16.14
C PRO A 107 9.68 3.15 15.97
N PRO A 108 9.37 1.84 16.10
CA PRO A 108 10.33 0.79 15.85
C PRO A 108 10.96 0.89 14.46
N ARG A 109 12.16 0.32 14.31
CA ARG A 109 12.76 0.17 12.97
C ARG A 109 11.80 -0.65 12.09
N ARG A 110 11.58 -0.19 10.86
CA ARG A 110 10.68 -0.83 9.87
C ARG A 110 9.21 -0.90 10.32
N TRP A 111 8.75 0.03 11.14
CA TRP A 111 7.33 0.17 11.54
C TRP A 111 6.32 0.20 10.37
N PHE A 112 6.78 0.56 9.16
CA PHE A 112 5.99 0.58 7.93
C PHE A 112 5.89 -0.79 7.23
N LEU A 113 6.49 -1.83 7.80
CA LEU A 113 6.36 -3.22 7.36
C LEU A 113 5.52 -4.03 8.35
N SER A 114 4.88 -5.08 7.86
CA SER A 114 4.13 -6.02 8.68
C SER A 114 4.37 -7.46 8.24
N ASP A 115 4.27 -8.38 9.20
CA ASP A 115 4.20 -9.83 9.01
C ASP A 115 2.75 -10.34 8.88
N LEU A 116 1.78 -9.43 8.88
CA LEU A 116 0.37 -9.73 8.65
C LEU A 116 -0.02 -9.21 7.26
N TRP A 117 -0.21 -10.13 6.30
CA TRP A 117 -0.41 -9.76 4.90
C TRP A 117 -1.63 -8.85 4.67
N PHE A 118 -2.68 -8.98 5.49
CA PHE A 118 -3.89 -8.17 5.38
C PHE A 118 -3.65 -6.70 5.78
N GLU A 119 -2.62 -6.41 6.58
CA GLU A 119 -2.26 -5.03 6.92
C GLU A 119 -1.73 -4.24 5.72
N ALA A 120 -1.46 -4.89 4.59
CA ALA A 120 -1.23 -4.21 3.33
C ALA A 120 -2.46 -3.40 2.87
N ALA A 121 -3.66 -3.90 3.14
CA ALA A 121 -4.92 -3.21 2.84
C ALA A 121 -5.22 -2.14 3.89
N GLY A 122 -5.02 -2.47 5.16
CA GLY A 122 -5.19 -1.59 6.31
C GLY A 122 -4.99 -2.34 7.62
N ASP A 123 -4.52 -1.65 8.65
CA ASP A 123 -4.30 -2.22 9.97
C ASP A 123 -5.56 -2.89 10.50
N TYR A 124 -5.37 -4.07 11.08
CA TYR A 124 -6.47 -4.83 11.62
C TYR A 124 -7.04 -4.18 12.88
N SER A 125 -8.33 -3.87 12.85
CA SER A 125 -9.16 -3.75 14.04
C SER A 125 -10.45 -4.54 13.84
N PRO A 126 -11.05 -5.06 14.94
CA PRO A 126 -12.36 -5.72 14.85
C PRO A 126 -13.41 -4.83 14.17
N ASP A 127 -13.36 -3.52 14.41
CA ASP A 127 -14.27 -2.55 13.81
C ASP A 127 -14.03 -2.38 12.31
N SER A 128 -12.78 -2.32 11.85
CA SER A 128 -12.47 -2.11 10.43
C SER A 128 -12.64 -3.37 9.58
N TYR A 129 -12.53 -4.55 10.20
CA TYR A 129 -12.71 -5.85 9.53
C TYR A 129 -14.09 -6.45 9.78
N GLU A 130 -14.93 -5.81 10.60
CA GLU A 130 -16.24 -6.32 11.06
C GLU A 130 -16.15 -7.76 11.63
N LEU A 131 -14.96 -8.14 12.11
CA LEU A 131 -14.62 -9.49 12.49
C LEU A 131 -13.51 -9.46 13.54
N ALA A 132 -13.78 -10.04 14.71
CA ALA A 132 -12.77 -10.30 15.71
C ALA A 132 -12.00 -11.58 15.37
N MET A 133 -10.82 -11.46 14.74
CA MET A 133 -9.84 -12.53 14.64
C MET A 133 -9.33 -12.92 16.04
N SER A 134 -9.36 -14.23 16.32
CA SER A 134 -8.78 -14.75 17.56
C SER A 134 -7.28 -14.48 17.64
N GLU A 135 -6.76 -14.21 18.83
CA GLU A 135 -5.31 -14.03 19.05
C GLU A 135 -4.50 -15.26 18.60
N ARG A 136 -5.08 -16.47 18.74
CA ARG A 136 -4.47 -17.72 18.28
C ARG A 136 -4.27 -17.73 16.77
N LEU A 137 -5.24 -17.23 16.00
CA LEU A 137 -5.12 -17.12 14.55
C LEU A 137 -4.02 -16.12 14.18
N VAL A 138 -4.01 -14.93 14.79
CA VAL A 138 -2.98 -13.91 14.54
C VAL A 138 -1.59 -14.45 14.89
N ALA A 139 -1.44 -15.11 16.03
CA ALA A 139 -0.19 -15.74 16.44
C ALA A 139 0.26 -16.84 15.46
N SER A 140 -0.68 -17.67 14.97
CA SER A 140 -0.40 -18.69 13.96
C SER A 140 0.09 -18.09 12.64
N ILE A 141 -0.47 -16.96 12.21
CA ILE A 141 0.00 -16.26 10.99
C ILE A 141 1.42 -15.76 11.20
N ARG A 142 1.71 -15.13 12.34
CA ARG A 142 3.05 -14.59 12.64
C ARG A 142 4.13 -15.67 12.77
N GLN A 143 3.74 -16.91 13.10
CA GLN A 143 4.67 -18.02 13.19
C GLN A 143 5.24 -18.43 11.81
N ASP A 144 4.42 -18.36 10.76
CA ASP A 144 4.85 -18.59 9.38
C ASP A 144 4.07 -17.69 8.40
N PRO A 145 4.44 -16.39 8.30
CA PRO A 145 3.71 -15.42 7.48
C PRO A 145 3.73 -15.77 5.99
N GLY A 146 4.84 -16.33 5.52
CA GLY A 146 4.99 -16.78 4.14
C GLY A 146 4.01 -17.91 3.83
N ARG A 147 3.90 -18.91 4.70
CA ARG A 147 2.92 -19.98 4.51
C ARG A 147 1.49 -19.47 4.56
N ALA A 148 1.17 -18.62 5.55
CA ALA A 148 -0.18 -18.05 5.69
C ALA A 148 -0.58 -17.24 4.45
N LEU A 149 0.34 -16.44 3.90
CA LEU A 149 0.12 -15.70 2.65
C LEU A 149 -0.06 -16.64 1.46
N PHE A 150 0.76 -17.68 1.35
CA PHE A 150 0.63 -18.66 0.25
C PHE A 150 -0.74 -19.32 0.28
N ASP A 151 -1.17 -19.78 1.46
CA ASP A 151 -2.45 -20.45 1.62
C ASP A 151 -3.62 -19.51 1.29
N TYR A 152 -3.54 -18.24 1.73
CA TYR A 152 -4.47 -17.18 1.34
C TYR A 152 -4.55 -17.02 -0.19
N LEU A 153 -3.43 -16.81 -0.87
CA LEU A 153 -3.43 -16.53 -2.31
C LEU A 153 -3.79 -17.75 -3.18
N ALA A 154 -3.41 -18.96 -2.74
CA ALA A 154 -3.52 -20.17 -3.55
C ALA A 154 -4.87 -20.89 -3.36
N PHE A 155 -5.38 -20.97 -2.13
CA PHE A 155 -6.46 -21.90 -1.76
C PHE A 155 -7.72 -21.23 -1.21
N HIS A 156 -7.91 -19.94 -1.50
CA HIS A 156 -9.13 -19.25 -1.10
C HIS A 156 -10.38 -19.86 -1.76
N ASP A 157 -11.49 -19.85 -1.00
CA ASP A 157 -12.83 -19.97 -1.56
C ASP A 157 -12.97 -19.04 -2.79
N GLU A 158 -13.28 -19.63 -3.93
CA GLU A 158 -13.29 -18.94 -5.22
C GLU A 158 -14.36 -17.83 -5.27
N ASP A 159 -15.50 -18.01 -4.58
CA ASP A 159 -16.55 -17.00 -4.54
C ASP A 159 -16.13 -15.80 -3.68
N VAL A 160 -15.50 -16.06 -2.53
CA VAL A 160 -14.93 -15.01 -1.67
C VAL A 160 -13.84 -14.23 -2.41
N ARG A 161 -12.93 -14.94 -3.09
CA ARG A 161 -11.88 -14.32 -3.91
C ARG A 161 -12.47 -13.43 -4.99
N LEU A 162 -13.42 -13.95 -5.78
CA LEU A 162 -14.05 -13.20 -6.87
C LEU A 162 -14.83 -12.00 -6.34
N GLN A 163 -15.51 -12.12 -5.19
CA GLN A 163 -16.20 -11.00 -4.56
C GLN A 163 -15.22 -9.91 -4.12
N ALA A 164 -14.09 -10.27 -3.50
CA ALA A 164 -13.05 -9.32 -3.12
C ALA A 164 -12.46 -8.60 -4.35
N VAL A 165 -12.16 -9.35 -5.42
CA VAL A 165 -11.68 -8.78 -6.69
C VAL A 165 -12.70 -7.81 -7.30
N ARG A 166 -14.00 -8.14 -7.28
CA ARG A 166 -15.07 -7.27 -7.78
C ARG A 166 -15.18 -5.98 -6.97
N ARG A 167 -15.21 -6.06 -5.63
CA ARG A 167 -15.31 -4.89 -4.74
C ARG A 167 -14.16 -3.92 -4.97
N TYR A 168 -12.92 -4.43 -4.99
CA TYR A 168 -11.77 -3.57 -5.27
C TYR A 168 -11.75 -3.05 -6.71
N SER A 169 -12.20 -3.87 -7.67
CA SER A 169 -12.35 -3.45 -9.07
C SER A 169 -13.26 -2.24 -9.21
N ALA A 170 -14.41 -2.26 -8.53
CA ALA A 170 -15.38 -1.17 -8.49
C ALA A 170 -14.81 0.07 -7.79
N GLY A 171 -14.21 -0.09 -6.61
CA GLY A 171 -13.61 1.04 -5.87
C GLY A 171 -12.49 1.75 -6.65
N SER A 172 -11.67 0.98 -7.38
CA SER A 172 -10.66 1.57 -8.27
C SER A 172 -11.28 2.30 -9.46
N ALA A 173 -12.37 1.79 -10.03
CA ALA A 173 -13.06 2.44 -11.15
C ALA A 173 -13.69 3.76 -10.71
N ASP A 174 -14.30 3.79 -9.52
CA ASP A 174 -14.78 5.02 -8.89
C ASP A 174 -13.66 6.03 -8.66
N LEU A 175 -12.51 5.60 -8.12
CA LEU A 175 -11.35 6.47 -7.94
C LEU A 175 -10.87 7.07 -9.27
N ILE A 176 -10.74 6.25 -10.31
CA ILE A 176 -10.37 6.72 -11.66
C ILE A 176 -11.39 7.73 -12.18
N SER A 177 -12.69 7.43 -12.05
CA SER A 177 -13.75 8.34 -12.47
C SER A 177 -13.66 9.68 -11.76
N ARG A 178 -13.41 9.70 -10.45
CA ARG A 178 -13.22 10.93 -9.68
C ARG A 178 -11.98 11.72 -10.13
N ILE A 179 -10.89 11.04 -10.49
CA ILE A 179 -9.70 11.70 -11.05
C ILE A 179 -10.03 12.34 -12.40
N GLU A 180 -10.69 11.62 -13.30
CA GLU A 180 -11.05 12.15 -14.63
C GLU A 180 -12.06 13.31 -14.54
N THR A 181 -13.05 13.23 -13.64
CA THR A 181 -13.97 14.35 -13.37
C THR A 181 -13.21 15.58 -12.88
N ARG A 182 -12.28 15.43 -11.92
CA ARG A 182 -11.45 16.55 -11.47
C ARG A 182 -10.59 17.12 -12.58
N ARG A 183 -9.97 16.24 -13.38
CA ARG A 183 -9.16 16.64 -14.52
C ARG A 183 -9.92 17.52 -15.49
N ALA A 184 -11.19 17.20 -15.76
CA ALA A 184 -12.06 18.05 -16.58
C ALA A 184 -12.32 19.43 -15.93
N LEU A 185 -12.52 19.48 -14.61
CA LEU A 185 -12.76 20.73 -13.87
C LEU A 185 -11.54 21.65 -13.80
N VAL A 186 -10.34 21.09 -13.72
CA VAL A 186 -9.08 21.86 -13.61
C VAL A 186 -8.34 21.98 -14.95
N ALA A 187 -9.00 21.64 -16.05
CA ALA A 187 -8.43 21.76 -17.39
C ALA A 187 -8.10 23.24 -17.68
N GLY A 188 -6.86 23.50 -18.11
CA GLY A 188 -6.38 24.86 -18.36
C GLY A 188 -5.82 25.58 -17.12
N GLU A 189 -5.92 24.99 -15.92
CA GLU A 189 -5.39 25.58 -14.70
C GLU A 189 -3.88 25.36 -14.54
N THR A 190 -3.22 26.35 -13.93
CA THR A 190 -1.79 26.27 -13.64
C THR A 190 -1.47 25.11 -12.69
N LEU A 191 -0.28 24.51 -12.85
CA LEU A 191 0.20 23.45 -11.95
C LEU A 191 0.12 23.85 -10.47
N ALA A 192 0.44 25.12 -10.16
CA ALA A 192 0.40 25.66 -8.81
C ALA A 192 -1.03 25.74 -8.25
N LEU A 193 -2.03 26.05 -9.07
CA LEU A 193 -3.43 26.04 -8.62
C LEU A 193 -3.92 24.60 -8.39
N ARG A 194 -3.63 23.68 -9.32
CA ARG A 194 -3.98 22.26 -9.18
C ARG A 194 -3.43 21.64 -7.89
N LYS A 195 -2.15 21.87 -7.59
CA LYS A 195 -1.53 21.43 -6.32
C LYS A 195 -2.21 22.02 -5.09
N ARG A 196 -2.59 23.30 -5.11
CA ARG A 196 -3.29 23.95 -3.99
C ARG A 196 -4.69 23.40 -3.81
N ALA A 197 -5.46 23.27 -4.88
CA ALA A 197 -6.82 22.74 -4.86
C ALA A 197 -6.85 21.29 -4.35
N TYR A 198 -6.01 20.42 -4.91
CA TYR A 198 -5.93 19.03 -4.48
C TYR A 198 -5.38 18.90 -3.06
N GLY A 199 -4.40 19.73 -2.67
CA GLY A 199 -3.89 19.78 -1.30
C GLY A 199 -4.97 20.17 -0.28
N ALA A 200 -5.78 21.19 -0.57
CA ALA A 200 -6.91 21.56 0.28
C ALA A 200 -7.91 20.41 0.40
N ARG A 201 -8.20 19.71 -0.71
CA ARG A 201 -9.09 18.55 -0.71
C ARG A 201 -8.56 17.41 0.17
N LEU A 202 -7.27 17.09 0.06
CA LEU A 202 -6.62 16.07 0.91
C LEU A 202 -6.80 16.38 2.38
N VAL A 203 -6.65 17.65 2.78
CA VAL A 203 -6.84 18.05 4.18
C VAL A 203 -8.29 17.86 4.58
N ILE A 204 -9.24 18.35 3.77
CA ILE A 204 -10.68 18.23 4.05
C ILE A 204 -11.10 16.77 4.22
N ASP A 205 -10.66 15.89 3.32
CA ASP A 205 -10.98 14.46 3.37
C ASP A 205 -10.38 13.75 4.60
N GLU A 206 -9.34 14.33 5.22
CA GLU A 206 -8.61 13.76 6.34
C GLU A 206 -8.83 14.53 7.66
N LEU A 207 -9.72 15.53 7.72
CA LEU A 207 -9.87 16.42 8.88
C LEU A 207 -10.18 15.65 10.18
N ASP A 208 -11.16 14.75 10.15
CA ASP A 208 -11.54 13.95 11.32
C ASP A 208 -10.38 13.10 11.82
N PHE A 209 -9.58 12.58 10.89
CA PHE A 209 -8.40 11.80 11.20
C PHE A 209 -7.28 12.67 11.79
N ILE A 210 -7.07 13.86 11.23
CA ILE A 210 -6.11 14.84 11.76
C ILE A 210 -6.49 15.22 13.20
N PHE A 211 -7.77 15.49 13.47
CA PHE A 211 -8.25 15.79 14.82
C PHE A 211 -8.10 14.59 15.77
N ALA A 212 -8.36 13.37 15.31
CA ALA A 212 -8.14 12.17 16.13
C ALA A 212 -6.67 12.02 16.54
N ILE A 213 -5.73 12.21 15.61
CA ILE A 213 -4.30 12.14 15.90
C ILE A 213 -3.86 13.28 16.82
N ALA A 214 -4.30 14.52 16.57
CA ALA A 214 -3.97 15.67 17.40
C ALA A 214 -4.46 15.50 18.85
N ARG A 215 -5.69 15.03 19.04
CA ARG A 215 -6.23 14.70 20.38
C ARG A 215 -5.43 13.59 21.06
N GLY A 216 -4.98 12.59 20.31
CA GLY A 216 -4.06 11.56 20.81
C GLY A 216 -2.72 12.10 21.32
N LEU A 217 -2.32 13.29 20.85
CA LEU A 217 -1.12 14.02 21.31
C LEU A 217 -1.45 15.05 22.41
N GLY A 218 -2.68 15.12 22.89
CA GLY A 218 -3.11 16.06 23.94
C GLY A 218 -3.45 17.47 23.42
N LEU A 219 -3.63 17.65 22.11
CA LEU A 219 -4.09 18.92 21.53
C LEU A 219 -5.62 18.95 21.49
N ASP A 220 -6.21 20.04 21.95
CA ASP A 220 -7.66 20.25 21.95
C ASP A 220 -8.17 20.86 20.63
N TRP A 221 -7.81 20.23 19.51
CA TRP A 221 -8.30 20.66 18.21
C TRP A 221 -9.72 20.14 17.97
N SER A 222 -10.63 21.08 17.70
CA SER A 222 -12.04 20.81 17.45
C SER A 222 -12.51 21.37 16.10
N THR A 223 -11.81 22.37 15.56
CA THR A 223 -12.14 23.04 14.30
C THR A 223 -10.91 23.21 13.42
N ALA A 224 -11.13 23.44 12.12
CA ALA A 224 -10.04 23.70 11.18
C ALA A 224 -9.25 24.99 11.51
N ALA A 225 -9.86 25.92 12.27
CA ALA A 225 -9.20 27.13 12.73
C ALA A 225 -8.07 26.83 13.73
N ASP A 226 -8.24 25.80 14.57
CA ASP A 226 -7.29 25.42 15.63
C ASP A 226 -5.95 24.91 15.05
N ILE A 227 -5.97 24.39 13.81
CA ILE A 227 -4.77 23.92 13.11
C ILE A 227 -3.93 25.12 12.62
N GLY A 228 -4.60 26.15 12.10
CA GLY A 228 -3.96 27.30 11.46
C GLY A 228 -3.48 27.05 10.02
N SER A 229 -3.58 28.08 9.17
CA SER A 229 -3.31 27.99 7.73
C SER A 229 -1.86 27.63 7.36
N SER A 230 -0.90 27.98 8.22
CA SER A 230 0.51 27.62 8.02
C SER A 230 0.70 26.11 8.18
N LEU A 231 0.16 25.54 9.25
CA LEU A 231 0.31 24.13 9.57
C LEU A 231 -0.47 23.25 8.58
N VAL A 232 -1.67 23.66 8.18
CA VAL A 232 -2.45 22.97 7.13
C VAL A 232 -1.67 22.83 5.83
N ARG A 233 -1.00 23.91 5.38
CA ARG A 233 -0.17 23.86 4.17
C ARG A 233 1.04 22.95 4.35
N GLY A 234 1.63 22.99 5.54
CA GLY A 234 2.75 22.14 5.93
C GLY A 234 2.39 20.66 5.98
N ILE A 235 1.22 20.28 6.50
CA ILE A 235 0.71 18.89 6.52
C ILE A 235 0.77 18.28 5.12
N VAL A 236 0.29 18.97 4.09
CA VAL A 236 0.29 18.43 2.71
C VAL A 236 1.68 18.38 2.10
N ALA A 237 2.55 19.35 2.41
CA ALA A 237 3.86 19.48 1.78
C ALA A 237 4.93 18.60 2.44
N ASP A 238 4.90 18.52 3.77
CA ASP A 238 5.95 17.95 4.62
C ASP A 238 5.68 16.48 4.96
N ILE A 239 4.41 16.04 4.98
CA ILE A 239 4.07 14.64 5.23
C ILE A 239 4.25 13.83 3.94
N PRO A 240 5.15 12.83 3.91
CA PRO A 240 5.54 12.17 2.66
C PRO A 240 4.36 11.54 1.89
N VAL A 241 3.43 10.89 2.58
CA VAL A 241 2.28 10.22 1.94
C VAL A 241 1.41 11.23 1.19
N LEU A 242 1.06 12.34 1.84
CA LEU A 242 0.21 13.37 1.23
C LEU A 242 0.94 14.13 0.12
N SER A 243 2.23 14.40 0.33
CA SER A 243 3.06 15.10 -0.65
C SER A 243 3.20 14.27 -1.94
N VAL A 244 3.52 12.97 -1.81
CA VAL A 244 3.60 12.04 -2.95
C VAL A 244 2.24 11.87 -3.62
N GLU A 245 1.16 11.68 -2.85
CA GLU A 245 -0.20 11.55 -3.39
C GLU A 245 -0.59 12.78 -4.22
N ARG A 246 -0.32 13.99 -3.69
CA ARG A 246 -0.55 15.25 -4.42
C ARG A 246 0.24 15.33 -5.71
N GLU A 247 1.53 14.99 -5.69
CA GLU A 247 2.35 15.02 -6.90
C GLU A 247 1.87 14.00 -7.94
N LEU A 248 1.50 12.79 -7.50
CA LEU A 248 1.01 11.74 -8.40
C LEU A 248 -0.31 12.14 -9.06
N VAL A 249 -1.28 12.62 -8.28
CA VAL A 249 -2.60 12.99 -8.83
C VAL A 249 -2.49 14.17 -9.78
N VAL A 250 -1.75 15.22 -9.41
CA VAL A 250 -1.61 16.39 -10.29
C VAL A 250 -0.86 16.03 -11.58
N ARG A 251 0.12 15.11 -11.53
CA ARG A 251 0.78 14.59 -12.74
C ARG A 251 -0.18 13.75 -13.59
N LEU A 252 -1.07 12.97 -12.98
CA LEU A 252 -2.09 12.19 -13.71
C LEU A 252 -3.09 13.12 -14.40
N GLU A 253 -3.50 14.20 -13.75
CA GLU A 253 -4.38 15.23 -14.33
C GLU A 253 -3.73 15.91 -15.55
N ASP A 254 -2.40 16.00 -15.59
CA ASP A 254 -1.64 16.59 -16.70
C ASP A 254 -1.50 15.65 -17.92
N GLN A 255 -1.70 14.34 -17.76
CA GLN A 255 -1.48 13.39 -18.85
C GLN A 255 -2.59 13.49 -19.90
N GLY A 256 -2.31 13.95 -21.12
CA GLY A 256 -3.27 14.06 -22.24
C GLY A 256 -4.07 12.79 -22.60
N ARG A 257 -3.67 11.61 -22.12
CA ARG A 257 -4.34 10.32 -22.37
C ARG A 257 -5.31 9.96 -21.25
N ALA A 258 -6.33 9.16 -21.58
CA ALA A 258 -7.20 8.56 -20.58
C ALA A 258 -6.40 7.64 -19.63
N ILE A 259 -6.72 7.66 -18.34
CA ILE A 259 -6.13 6.75 -17.37
C ILE A 259 -6.64 5.34 -17.67
N ARG A 260 -5.79 4.55 -18.33
CA ARG A 260 -6.05 3.12 -18.53
C ARG A 260 -5.57 2.37 -17.31
N ARG A 261 -6.42 1.47 -16.80
CA ARG A 261 -5.99 0.44 -15.87
C ARG A 261 -4.95 -0.39 -16.60
N THR A 262 -3.76 -0.59 -16.02
CA THR A 262 -2.83 -1.60 -16.51
C THR A 262 -3.49 -2.95 -16.27
N THR A 263 -4.25 -3.42 -17.25
CA THR A 263 -4.59 -4.84 -17.35
C THR A 263 -3.29 -5.56 -17.63
N CYS A 264 -2.74 -6.27 -16.65
CA CYS A 264 -1.87 -7.40 -16.98
C CYS A 264 -2.64 -8.22 -18.00
N VAL A 265 -2.05 -8.36 -19.19
CA VAL A 265 -2.54 -9.25 -20.23
C VAL A 265 -2.50 -10.65 -19.59
N THR A 266 -3.68 -11.18 -19.33
CA THR A 266 -3.92 -12.50 -18.73
C THR A 266 -3.29 -13.61 -19.54
#